data_AF-A0A537GLU1-F1
#
_entry.id   AF-A0A537GLU1-F1
#
_cell.length_a   1.000
_cell.length_b   1.000
_cell.length_c   1.000
_cell.angle_alpha   90.00
_cell.angle_beta   90.00
_cell.angle_gamma   90.00
#
_symmetry.space_group_name_H-M   'P 1'
#
loop_
_entity.id
_entity.type
_entity.pdbx_description
1 polymer ?
#
loop_
_entity_poly.entity_id
_entity_poly.type
_entity_poly.pdbx_seq_one_letter_code
_entity_poly.pdbx_strand_id
1 'polypeptide(L)'
;MKSEGMRAVRVLSRTFHARKVVADMKTLDAGRIEAEMAFEAGAKVVSISGLAHDRTIRDSVQTAARHDGLLMADLLMSSNPRKRARQLQSLGVDIVCVHMGIDA
;
A
#
# COMPACT_ATOMS: atom_id res chain seq x y z
N MET A 1 9.18 -15.24 3.80
CA MET A 1 8.66 -14.14 2.94
C MET A 1 8.67 -12.80 3.68
N LYS A 2 7.99 -12.62 4.82
CA LYS A 2 8.22 -11.44 5.71
C LYS A 2 9.67 -11.33 6.17
N SER A 3 10.32 -12.47 6.41
CA SER A 3 11.73 -12.61 6.78
C SER A 3 12.74 -11.94 5.84
N GLU A 4 12.39 -11.76 4.56
CA GLU A 4 13.32 -11.18 3.57
C GLU A 4 13.26 -9.65 3.52
N GLY A 5 12.23 -9.05 4.13
CA GLY A 5 11.96 -7.62 4.06
C GLY A 5 11.97 -7.09 2.62
N MET A 6 12.54 -5.90 2.42
CA MET A 6 12.58 -5.24 1.10
C MET A 6 13.57 -5.85 0.12
N ARG A 7 14.40 -6.83 0.52
CA ARG A 7 15.28 -7.54 -0.42
C ARG A 7 14.46 -8.27 -1.48
N ALA A 8 13.34 -8.88 -1.08
CA ALA A 8 12.44 -9.57 -2.01
C ALA A 8 11.87 -8.61 -3.07
N VAL A 9 11.42 -7.42 -2.65
CA VAL A 9 10.90 -6.39 -3.56
C VAL A 9 11.97 -5.93 -4.56
N ARG A 10 13.21 -5.70 -4.09
CA ARG A 10 14.33 -5.31 -4.96
C ARG A 10 14.65 -6.36 -6.02
N VAL A 11 14.69 -7.63 -5.62
CA VAL A 11 14.95 -8.73 -6.55
C VAL A 11 13.83 -8.83 -7.58
N LEU A 12 12.56 -8.81 -7.14
CA LEU A 12 11.42 -8.90 -8.05
C LEU A 12 11.36 -7.72 -9.04
N SER A 13 11.61 -6.50 -8.57
CA SER A 13 11.59 -5.30 -9.43
C SER A 13 12.68 -5.35 -10.50
N ARG A 14 13.89 -5.82 -10.14
CA ARG A 14 14.99 -6.01 -11.10
C ARG A 14 14.71 -7.12 -12.10
N THR A 15 14.18 -8.26 -11.64
CA THR A 15 13.90 -9.42 -12.50
C THR A 15 12.74 -9.16 -13.46
N PHE A 16 11.71 -8.44 -13.02
CA PHE A 16 10.48 -8.20 -13.78
C PHE A 16 10.28 -6.72 -14.11
N HIS A 17 11.31 -6.06 -14.65
CA HIS A 17 11.30 -4.61 -14.92
C HIS A 17 10.14 -4.10 -15.80
N ALA A 18 9.54 -4.97 -16.62
CA ALA A 18 8.39 -4.65 -17.48
C ALA A 18 7.02 -4.84 -16.79
N ARG A 19 6.99 -5.29 -15.52
CA ARG A 19 5.78 -5.55 -14.75
C ARG A 19 5.75 -4.65 -13.51
N LYS A 20 4.54 -4.28 -13.08
CA LYS A 20 4.36 -3.56 -11.82
C LYS A 20 4.54 -4.54 -10.65
N VAL A 21 5.51 -4.25 -9.78
CA VAL A 21 5.66 -4.98 -8.51
C VAL A 21 4.80 -4.31 -7.45
N VAL A 22 3.98 -5.11 -6.76
CA VAL A 22 3.16 -4.68 -5.62
C VAL A 22 3.84 -5.10 -4.34
N ALA A 23 4.14 -4.14 -3.46
CA ALA A 23 4.58 -4.39 -2.10
C ALA A 23 3.37 -4.36 -1.16
N ASP A 24 2.88 -5.54 -0.79
CA ASP A 24 1.76 -5.68 0.14
C ASP A 24 2.21 -5.47 1.60
N MET A 25 2.46 -4.21 1.96
CA MET A 25 2.98 -3.82 3.27
C MET A 25 1.93 -3.87 4.37
N LYS A 26 0.65 -3.62 4.02
CA LYS A 26 -0.46 -3.45 4.98
C LYS A 26 -0.09 -2.48 6.11
N THR A 27 0.67 -1.44 5.77
CA THR A 27 1.13 -0.41 6.69
C THR A 27 -0.04 0.11 7.51
N LEU A 28 0.11 0.16 8.84
CA LEU A 28 -0.93 0.65 9.75
C LEU A 28 -0.54 2.00 10.37
N ASP A 29 0.76 2.21 10.56
CA ASP A 29 1.37 3.44 11.07
C ASP A 29 2.67 3.75 10.33
N ALA A 30 3.27 4.93 10.55
CA ALA A 30 4.51 5.36 9.90
C ALA A 30 4.43 5.35 8.36
N GLY A 31 3.26 5.72 7.82
CA GLY A 31 2.89 5.64 6.41
C GLY A 31 3.94 6.18 5.43
N ARG A 32 4.57 7.31 5.75
CA ARG A 32 5.65 7.87 4.94
C ARG A 32 6.86 6.94 4.88
N ILE A 33 7.34 6.47 6.04
CA ILE A 33 8.61 5.72 6.15
C ILE A 33 8.48 4.35 5.49
N GLU A 34 7.40 3.62 5.77
CA GLU A 34 7.21 2.29 5.20
C GLU A 34 6.95 2.34 3.69
N ALA A 35 6.15 3.31 3.22
CA ALA A 35 5.92 3.48 1.79
C ALA A 35 7.20 3.88 1.05
N GLU A 36 7.96 4.84 1.58
CA GLU A 36 9.25 5.27 1.02
C GLU A 36 10.19 4.08 0.85
N MET A 37 10.32 3.26 1.90
CA MET A 37 11.18 2.08 1.88
C MET A 37 10.79 1.08 0.78
N ALA A 38 9.49 0.90 0.55
CA ALA A 38 8.98 -0.01 -0.48
C ALA A 38 9.16 0.56 -1.91
N PHE A 39 8.92 1.87 -2.11
CA PHE A 39 9.15 2.51 -3.40
C PHE A 39 10.64 2.59 -3.76
N GLU A 40 11.52 2.91 -2.82
CA GLU A 40 12.98 2.85 -2.99
C GLU A 40 13.47 1.42 -3.29
N ALA A 41 12.75 0.41 -2.80
CA ALA A 41 13.01 -0.98 -3.16
C ALA A 41 12.53 -1.36 -4.58
N GLY A 42 11.87 -0.45 -5.29
CA GLY A 42 11.43 -0.63 -6.67
C GLY A 42 9.98 -1.09 -6.82
N ALA A 43 9.16 -1.02 -5.76
CA ALA A 43 7.72 -1.24 -5.89
C ALA A 43 7.09 -0.15 -6.78
N LYS A 44 6.03 -0.51 -7.49
CA LYS A 44 5.18 0.44 -8.25
C LYS A 44 3.80 0.63 -7.63
N VAL A 45 3.41 -0.27 -6.74
CA VAL A 45 2.22 -0.15 -5.91
C VAL A 45 2.61 -0.55 -4.49
N VAL A 46 2.19 0.22 -3.50
CA VAL A 46 2.36 -0.12 -2.08
C VAL A 46 0.99 -0.20 -1.42
N SER A 47 0.76 -1.24 -0.62
CA SER A 47 -0.49 -1.38 0.13
C SER A 47 -0.42 -0.74 1.52
N ILE A 48 -1.51 -0.10 1.93
CA ILE A 48 -1.75 0.42 3.27
C ILE A 48 -3.04 -0.19 3.82
N SER A 49 -3.11 -0.41 5.14
CA SER A 49 -4.36 -0.83 5.76
C SER A 49 -5.39 0.30 5.68
N GLY A 50 -6.61 -0.02 5.23
CA GLY A 50 -7.75 0.88 5.28
C GLY A 50 -8.17 1.25 6.70
N LEU A 51 -7.66 0.56 7.72
CA LEU A 51 -7.86 0.88 9.14
C LEU A 51 -6.85 1.92 9.66
N ALA A 52 -5.82 2.27 8.89
CA ALA A 52 -4.87 3.30 9.28
C ALA A 52 -5.55 4.66 9.46
N HIS A 53 -4.96 5.50 10.31
CA HIS A 53 -5.43 6.88 10.48
C HIS A 53 -5.35 7.66 9.16
N ASP A 54 -6.32 8.53 8.91
CA ASP A 54 -6.38 9.34 7.68
C ASP A 54 -5.10 10.16 7.46
N ARG A 55 -4.43 10.61 8.52
CA ARG A 55 -3.13 11.28 8.42
C ARG A 55 -2.06 10.36 7.84
N THR A 56 -1.92 9.14 8.38
CA THR A 56 -1.00 8.12 7.87
C THR A 56 -1.26 7.83 6.39
N ILE A 57 -2.53 7.77 5.99
CA ILE A 57 -2.93 7.55 4.60
C ILE A 57 -2.52 8.73 3.71
N ARG A 58 -2.79 9.98 4.12
CA ARG A 58 -2.36 11.16 3.35
C ARG A 58 -0.85 11.22 3.19
N ASP A 59 -0.10 10.93 4.25
CA ASP A 59 1.36 10.89 4.22
C ASP A 59 1.84 9.83 3.20
N SER A 60 1.23 8.64 3.18
CA SER A 60 1.53 7.61 2.18
C SER A 60 1.11 7.98 0.76
N VAL A 61 -0.02 8.68 0.56
CA VAL A 61 -0.46 9.18 -0.75
C VAL A 61 0.56 10.17 -1.30
N GLN A 62 1.02 11.11 -0.46
CA GLN A 62 2.06 12.07 -0.84
C GLN A 62 3.38 11.38 -1.19
N THR A 63 3.77 10.36 -0.42
CA THR A 63 4.96 9.56 -0.74
C THR A 63 4.80 8.79 -2.05
N ALA A 64 3.65 8.17 -2.32
CA ALA A 64 3.41 7.47 -3.58
C ALA A 64 3.54 8.42 -4.77
N ALA A 65 2.95 9.60 -4.70
CA ALA A 65 3.05 10.63 -5.73
C ALA A 65 4.50 11.07 -5.99
N ARG A 66 5.32 11.23 -4.94
CA ARG A 66 6.75 11.58 -5.06
C ARG A 66 7.60 10.53 -5.76
N HIS A 67 7.13 9.29 -5.83
CA HIS A 67 7.85 8.14 -6.41
C HIS A 67 7.25 7.66 -7.73
N ASP A 68 6.32 8.43 -8.32
CA ASP A 68 5.52 8.03 -9.48
C ASP A 68 4.88 6.63 -9.29
N GLY A 69 4.49 6.35 -8.04
CA GLY A 69 3.90 5.10 -7.60
C GLY A 69 2.41 5.25 -7.29
N LEU A 70 1.75 4.12 -7.04
CA LEU A 70 0.33 4.09 -6.66
C LEU A 70 0.19 3.57 -5.23
N LEU A 71 -0.77 4.13 -4.49
CA LEU A 71 -1.17 3.62 -3.19
C LEU A 71 -2.42 2.75 -3.31
N MET A 72 -2.37 1.55 -2.74
CA MET A 72 -3.51 0.65 -2.62
C MET A 72 -3.96 0.59 -1.16
N ALA A 73 -5.23 0.87 -0.87
CA ALA A 73 -5.79 0.65 0.46
C ALA A 73 -6.50 -0.71 0.56
N ASP A 74 -6.09 -1.51 1.53
CA ASP A 74 -6.68 -2.83 1.83
C ASP A 74 -7.82 -2.70 2.85
N LEU A 75 -9.03 -3.12 2.46
CA LEU A 75 -10.22 -3.02 3.30
C LEU A 75 -10.44 -4.20 4.27
N LEU A 76 -9.44 -5.06 4.43
CA LEU A 76 -9.49 -6.18 5.39
C LEU A 76 -9.93 -5.69 6.77
N MET A 77 -10.92 -6.38 7.35
CA MET A 77 -11.53 -6.08 8.65
C MET A 77 -12.22 -4.71 8.76
N SER A 78 -12.49 -4.02 7.64
CA SER A 78 -13.29 -2.80 7.66
C SER A 78 -14.75 -3.13 8.03
N SER A 79 -15.27 -2.51 9.09
CA SER A 79 -16.66 -2.68 9.53
C SER A 79 -17.68 -2.16 8.52
N ASN A 80 -17.29 -1.20 7.67
CA ASN A 80 -18.11 -0.71 6.56
C ASN A 80 -17.21 -0.42 5.34
N PRO A 81 -16.86 -1.46 4.56
CA PRO A 81 -15.91 -1.34 3.45
C PRO A 81 -16.37 -0.32 2.42
N ARG A 82 -17.68 -0.25 2.13
CA ARG A 82 -18.27 0.69 1.16
C ARG A 82 -18.10 2.15 1.60
N LYS A 83 -18.34 2.46 2.88
CA LYS A 83 -18.13 3.81 3.43
C LYS A 83 -16.64 4.16 3.42
N ARG A 84 -15.80 3.23 3.88
CA ARG A 84 -14.35 3.46 3.96
C ARG A 84 -13.72 3.64 2.59
N ALA A 85 -14.11 2.86 1.58
CA ALA A 85 -13.65 3.01 0.20
C ALA A 85 -13.85 4.44 -0.34
N ARG A 86 -15.02 5.06 -0.10
CA ARG A 86 -15.28 6.45 -0.51
C ARG A 86 -14.39 7.46 0.21
N GLN A 87 -14.17 7.26 1.51
CA GLN A 87 -13.28 8.12 2.28
C GLN A 87 -11.85 8.01 1.76
N LEU A 88 -11.35 6.80 1.54
CA LEU A 88 -10.01 6.55 0.99
C LEU A 88 -9.83 7.19 -0.39
N GLN A 89 -10.83 7.07 -1.26
CA GLN A 89 -10.84 7.76 -2.56
C GLN A 89 -10.74 9.29 -2.37
N SER A 90 -11.50 9.87 -1.44
CA SER A 90 -11.42 11.32 -1.16
C SER A 90 -10.09 11.76 -0.54
N LEU A 91 -9.34 10.85 0.06
CA LEU A 91 -7.99 11.09 0.60
C LEU A 91 -6.90 10.97 -0.46
N GLY A 92 -7.23 10.57 -1.69
CA GLY A 92 -6.31 10.44 -2.81
C GLY A 92 -5.69 9.05 -2.98
N VAL A 93 -6.29 8.00 -2.40
CA VAL A 93 -5.87 6.62 -2.65
C VAL A 93 -6.23 6.21 -4.09
N ASP A 94 -5.26 5.65 -4.83
CA ASP A 94 -5.42 5.26 -6.23
C ASP A 94 -6.23 3.97 -6.42
N ILE A 95 -6.01 2.99 -5.53
CA ILE A 95 -6.59 1.65 -5.65
C ILE A 95 -7.23 1.23 -4.33
N VAL A 96 -8.43 0.69 -4.38
CA VAL A 96 -9.08 0.07 -3.21
C VAL A 96 -9.14 -1.44 -3.42
N CYS A 97 -8.55 -2.19 -2.49
CA CYS A 97 -8.60 -3.65 -2.46
C CYS A 97 -9.76 -4.10 -1.54
N VAL A 98 -10.79 -4.70 -2.14
CA VAL A 98 -11.89 -5.33 -1.40
C VAL A 98 -11.43 -6.72 -0.97
N HIS A 99 -11.03 -6.83 0.29
CA HIS A 99 -10.41 -8.02 0.84
C HIS A 99 -11.40 -8.76 1.76
N MET A 100 -11.81 -9.95 1.33
CA MET A 100 -12.54 -10.91 2.17
C MET A 100 -11.50 -11.77 2.89
N GLY A 101 -11.46 -11.71 4.23
CA GLY A 101 -10.51 -12.49 5.02
C GLY A 101 -10.68 -14.00 4.76
N ILE A 102 -9.57 -14.72 4.72
CA ILE A 102 -9.57 -16.18 4.54
C ILE A 102 -10.00 -16.89 5.84
N ASP A 103 -9.74 -16.26 7.00
CA ASP A 103 -10.05 -16.78 8.34
C ASP A 103 -11.47 -16.41 8.82
N ALA A 104 -12.28 -15.77 7.97
CA ALA A 104 -13.61 -15.24 8.31
C ALA A 104 -14.71 -16.30 8.30
#